data_AF-A0A7Y3CQY7-F1
#
_entry.id   AF-A0A7Y3CQY7-F1
#
_cell.length_a   1.000
_cell.length_b   1.000
_cell.length_c   1.000
_cell.angle_alpha   90.00
_cell.angle_beta   90.00
_cell.angle_gamma   90.00
#
_symmetry.space_group_name_H-M   'P 1'
#
loop_
_entity.id
_entity.type
_entity.pdbx_description
1 polymer ?
#
loop_
_entity_poly.entity_id
_entity_poly.type
_entity_poly.pdbx_seq_one_letter_code
_entity_poly.pdbx_strand_id
1 'polypeptide(L)'
;MRRLVVIAPVLLLTAATFFSGVRLSYFNVESQGNEFVLTWETESEEQVDGFELHRRTSTTNHNFLLVDSHPAHGAKRTYTLRDDQVFKSGSELIDYRLQAVLADGSRQVLILKSVNYTPTAIRRTWGSIKAMF
;
A
#
# COMPACT_ATOMS: atom_id res chain seq x y z
N MET A 1 57.01 -39.33 -8.02
CA MET A 1 57.00 -38.04 -7.31
C MET A 1 55.69 -37.32 -7.59
N ARG A 2 54.95 -37.02 -6.52
CA ARG A 2 53.85 -36.05 -6.34
C ARG A 2 52.99 -35.66 -7.57
N ARG A 3 51.78 -36.25 -7.60
CA ARG A 3 50.58 -35.65 -8.20
C ARG A 3 50.33 -34.27 -7.60
N LEU A 4 50.11 -33.24 -8.40
CA LEU A 4 49.27 -32.09 -8.04
C LEU A 4 48.77 -31.45 -9.34
N VAL A 5 47.65 -31.98 -9.86
CA VAL A 5 46.73 -31.22 -10.69
C VAL A 5 46.31 -30.04 -9.83
N VAL A 6 46.77 -28.83 -10.15
CA VAL A 6 46.31 -27.61 -9.47
C VAL A 6 44.90 -27.34 -9.99
N ILE A 7 43.99 -27.97 -9.29
CA ILE A 7 42.57 -27.71 -9.14
C ILE A 7 42.36 -26.19 -9.25
N ALA A 8 41.86 -25.72 -10.40
CA ALA A 8 41.28 -24.39 -10.56
C ALA A 8 39.75 -24.44 -10.34
N PRO A 9 39.27 -24.31 -9.09
CA PRO A 9 37.90 -23.93 -8.83
C PRO A 9 37.88 -22.90 -7.71
N VAL A 10 38.38 -21.69 -7.94
CA VAL A 10 38.26 -20.62 -6.93
C VAL A 10 37.86 -19.30 -7.56
N LEU A 11 36.92 -19.33 -8.50
CA LEU A 11 36.23 -18.10 -8.90
C LEU A 11 34.80 -18.36 -9.36
N LEU A 12 34.08 -19.25 -8.66
CA LEU A 12 32.62 -19.17 -8.62
C LEU A 12 32.26 -18.05 -7.62
N LEU A 13 32.45 -16.80 -8.03
CA LEU A 13 31.78 -15.66 -7.40
C LEU A 13 30.30 -15.75 -7.78
N THR A 14 29.58 -16.70 -7.17
CA THR A 14 28.13 -16.60 -7.08
C THR A 14 27.86 -15.43 -6.16
N ALA A 15 27.67 -14.24 -6.72
CA ALA A 15 27.00 -13.17 -6.03
C ALA A 15 25.64 -13.74 -5.61
N ALA A 16 25.53 -14.15 -4.35
CA ALA A 16 24.25 -14.35 -3.72
C ALA A 16 23.64 -12.95 -3.69
N THR A 17 22.85 -12.64 -4.72
CA THR A 17 21.97 -11.49 -4.68
C THR A 17 20.96 -11.81 -3.59
N PHE A 18 21.26 -11.35 -2.37
CA PHE A 18 20.24 -11.28 -1.34
C PHE A 18 19.10 -10.49 -1.97
N PHE A 19 17.93 -11.12 -2.10
CA PHE A 19 16.71 -10.43 -2.45
C PHE A 19 16.39 -9.50 -1.28
N SER A 20 17.11 -8.38 -1.20
CA SER A 20 16.77 -7.25 -0.35
C SER A 20 15.51 -6.65 -0.92
N GLY A 21 14.46 -6.62 -0.11
CA GLY A 21 13.19 -6.12 -0.56
C GLY A 21 12.11 -6.22 0.50
N VAL A 22 11.04 -5.51 0.23
CA VAL A 22 9.87 -5.52 1.10
C VAL A 22 8.94 -6.64 0.67
N ARG A 23 8.57 -7.48 1.63
CA ARG A 23 7.57 -8.53 1.41
C ARG A 23 6.37 -8.26 2.29
N LEU A 24 5.19 -8.17 1.69
CA LEU A 24 3.94 -8.04 2.44
C LEU A 24 3.56 -9.38 3.06
N SER A 25 3.19 -9.35 4.34
CA SER A 25 2.45 -10.42 4.99
C SER A 25 0.96 -10.32 4.64
N TYR A 26 0.38 -9.12 4.76
CA TYR A 26 -0.99 -8.85 4.33
C TYR A 26 -1.22 -7.39 3.94
N PHE A 27 -2.29 -7.17 3.19
CA PHE A 27 -2.82 -5.84 2.88
C PHE A 27 -4.34 -5.88 2.83
N ASN A 28 -4.97 -5.11 3.71
CA ASN A 28 -6.42 -5.02 3.83
C ASN A 28 -6.92 -3.58 3.67
N VAL A 29 -8.10 -3.46 3.07
CA VAL A 29 -8.79 -2.20 2.89
C VAL A 29 -10.21 -2.43 3.39
N GLU A 30 -10.55 -1.79 4.50
CA GLU A 30 -11.86 -1.88 5.12
C GLU A 30 -12.61 -0.56 4.92
N SER A 31 -13.89 -0.64 4.56
CA SER A 31 -14.76 0.53 4.53
C SER A 31 -15.38 0.74 5.91
N GLN A 32 -15.14 1.90 6.51
CA GLN A 32 -15.73 2.31 7.79
C GLN A 32 -16.59 3.56 7.54
N GLY A 33 -17.86 3.34 7.17
CA GLY A 33 -18.79 4.41 6.84
C GLY A 33 -18.39 5.10 5.53
N ASN A 34 -17.82 6.31 5.64
CA ASN A 34 -17.42 7.13 4.49
C ASN A 34 -15.90 7.21 4.32
N GLU A 35 -15.16 6.41 5.10
CA GLU A 35 -13.70 6.39 5.13
C GLU A 35 -13.21 4.99 4.80
N PHE A 36 -11.99 4.91 4.27
CA PHE A 36 -11.30 3.63 4.13
C PHE A 36 -10.17 3.54 5.14
N VAL A 37 -10.14 2.43 5.86
CA VAL A 37 -9.04 2.08 6.76
C VAL A 37 -8.19 1.02 6.07
N LEU A 38 -6.97 1.42 5.73
CA LEU A 38 -5.99 0.57 5.09
C LEU A 38 -5.03 0.07 6.15
N THR A 39 -4.85 -1.25 6.20
CA THR A 39 -3.97 -1.92 7.15
C THR A 39 -3.05 -2.88 6.42
N TRP A 40 -1.78 -2.85 6.76
CA TRP A 40 -0.80 -3.76 6.19
C TRP A 40 0.26 -4.14 7.18
N GLU A 41 0.89 -5.27 6.91
CA GLU A 41 2.05 -5.76 7.64
C GLU A 41 3.00 -6.38 6.63
N THR A 42 4.28 -6.26 6.93
CA THR A 42 5.38 -6.79 6.14
C THR A 42 6.01 -7.99 6.84
N GLU A 43 6.33 -9.03 6.08
CA GLU A 43 7.14 -10.16 6.55
C GLU A 43 8.61 -9.76 6.66
N SER A 44 9.09 -8.96 5.69
CA SER A 44 10.45 -8.39 5.65
C SER A 44 10.41 -6.92 5.23
N GLU A 45 11.28 -6.12 5.85
CA GLU A 45 11.53 -4.72 5.52
C GLU A 45 13.03 -4.50 5.50
N GLU A 46 13.63 -4.63 4.32
CA GLU A 46 15.05 -4.35 4.14
C GLU A 46 15.21 -3.03 3.38
N GLN A 47 16.04 -2.14 3.95
CA GLN A 47 16.37 -0.84 3.34
C GLN A 47 15.14 0.02 2.99
N VAL A 48 14.15 0.07 3.88
CA VAL A 48 12.91 0.85 3.70
C VAL A 48 12.95 2.12 4.53
N ASP A 49 12.75 3.26 3.87
CA ASP A 49 12.57 4.55 4.56
C ASP A 49 11.11 4.78 4.95
N GLY A 50 10.19 4.34 4.11
CA GLY A 50 8.76 4.47 4.38
C GLY A 50 7.86 3.83 3.33
N PHE A 51 6.58 4.09 3.49
CA PHE A 51 5.52 3.61 2.61
C PHE A 51 4.71 4.80 2.09
N GLU A 52 4.32 4.72 0.84
CA GLU A 52 3.46 5.70 0.17
C GLU A 52 2.19 4.99 -0.29
N LEU A 53 1.04 5.46 0.21
CA LEU A 53 -0.25 5.02 -0.28
C LEU A 53 -0.72 5.95 -1.38
N HIS A 54 -1.06 5.36 -2.52
CA HIS A 54 -1.64 6.08 -3.63
C HIS A 54 -3.05 5.58 -3.93
N ARG A 55 -3.91 6.48 -4.40
CA ARG A 55 -5.28 6.19 -4.81
C ARG A 55 -5.54 6.67 -6.22
N ARG A 56 -6.29 5.88 -6.98
CA ARG A 56 -6.89 6.26 -8.25
C ARG A 56 -8.40 6.11 -8.16
N THR A 57 -9.10 7.11 -8.69
CA THR A 57 -10.56 7.12 -8.86
C THR A 57 -10.87 7.52 -10.31
N SER A 58 -12.11 7.38 -10.75
CA SER A 58 -12.62 7.87 -12.04
C SER A 58 -12.29 9.35 -12.27
N THR A 59 -12.20 10.16 -11.21
CA THR A 59 -11.90 11.59 -11.31
C THR A 59 -10.42 11.93 -11.41
N THR A 60 -9.51 10.97 -11.17
CA THR A 60 -8.06 11.24 -11.24
C THR A 60 -7.48 11.07 -12.64
N ASN A 61 -8.31 10.99 -13.69
CA ASN A 61 -7.89 10.79 -15.08
C ASN A 61 -6.94 9.59 -15.23
N HIS A 62 -7.26 8.48 -14.56
CA HIS A 62 -6.48 7.25 -14.52
C HIS A 62 -5.11 7.33 -13.80
N ASN A 63 -4.79 8.46 -13.16
CA ASN A 63 -3.56 8.63 -12.40
C ASN A 63 -3.72 8.18 -10.94
N PHE A 64 -2.64 7.64 -10.38
CA PHE A 64 -2.51 7.38 -8.95
C PHE A 64 -1.98 8.64 -8.28
N LEU A 65 -2.75 9.18 -7.32
CA LEU A 65 -2.36 10.33 -6.52
C LEU A 65 -1.92 9.86 -5.13
N LEU A 66 -0.89 10.49 -4.58
CA LEU A 66 -0.46 10.23 -3.20
C LEU A 66 -1.60 10.64 -2.26
N VAL A 67 -2.00 9.71 -1.39
CA VAL A 67 -2.96 9.96 -0.32
C VAL A 67 -2.22 10.37 0.93
N ASP A 68 -1.28 9.53 1.35
CA ASP A 68 -0.50 9.74 2.57
C ASP A 68 0.77 8.87 2.53
N SER A 69 1.74 9.20 3.39
CA SER A 69 2.98 8.45 3.56
C SER A 69 3.29 8.20 5.03
N HIS A 70 3.96 7.08 5.30
CA HIS A 70 4.30 6.68 6.66
C HIS A 70 5.76 6.24 6.74
N PRO A 71 6.54 6.70 7.74
CA PRO A 71 7.90 6.20 7.94
C PRO A 71 7.85 4.72 8.28
N ALA A 72 8.85 3.98 7.80
CA ALA A 72 8.98 2.57 8.16
C ALA A 72 9.27 2.46 9.65
N HIS A 73 8.62 1.50 10.31
CA HIS A 73 8.84 1.24 11.73
C HIS A 73 9.27 -0.20 12.02
N GLY A 74 9.50 -1.02 10.99
CA GLY A 74 10.05 -2.36 11.09
C GLY A 74 9.06 -3.45 10.68
N ALA A 75 9.61 -4.58 10.22
CA ALA A 75 8.85 -5.75 9.80
C ALA A 75 7.98 -6.32 10.94
N LYS A 76 6.90 -7.01 10.57
CA LYS A 76 5.92 -7.64 11.48
C LYS A 76 5.22 -6.65 12.41
N ARG A 77 5.12 -5.40 11.98
CA ARG A 77 4.34 -4.37 12.64
C ARG A 77 3.23 -3.94 11.72
N THR A 78 2.07 -3.69 12.32
CA THR A 78 0.90 -3.23 11.61
C THR A 78 0.99 -1.73 11.36
N TYR A 79 0.90 -1.37 10.10
CA TYR A 79 0.67 -0.01 9.66
C TYR A 79 -0.82 0.22 9.48
N THR A 80 -1.27 1.45 9.72
CA THR A 80 -2.67 1.84 9.55
C THR A 80 -2.74 3.24 8.98
N LEU A 81 -3.56 3.41 7.95
CA LEU A 81 -3.78 4.68 7.28
C LEU A 81 -5.27 4.85 7.01
N ARG A 82 -5.79 6.04 7.29
CA ARG A 82 -7.20 6.40 7.07
C ARG A 82 -7.30 7.34 5.88
N ASP A 83 -8.08 6.94 4.88
CA ASP A 83 -8.44 7.78 3.75
C ASP A 83 -9.88 8.28 3.91
N ASP A 84 -10.02 9.50 4.38
CA ASP A 84 -11.29 10.23 4.54
C ASP A 84 -11.60 11.15 3.35
N GLN A 85 -10.72 11.19 2.35
CA GLN A 85 -10.83 12.11 1.21
C GLN A 85 -11.63 11.52 0.04
N VAL A 86 -12.23 10.35 0.23
CA VAL A 86 -13.14 9.74 -0.75
C VAL A 86 -14.51 10.39 -0.63
N PHE A 87 -14.65 11.60 -1.18
CA PHE A 87 -15.95 12.28 -1.27
C PHE A 87 -16.61 11.97 -2.60
N LYS A 88 -17.60 11.07 -2.61
CA LYS A 88 -18.39 10.74 -3.81
C LYS A 88 -19.87 10.59 -3.51
N SER A 89 -20.68 11.07 -4.46
CA SER A 89 -22.15 11.04 -4.44
C SER A 89 -22.74 9.68 -4.84
N GLY A 90 -21.95 8.78 -5.43
CA GLY A 90 -22.39 7.48 -5.93
C GLY A 90 -21.36 6.38 -5.73
N SER A 91 -21.77 5.14 -6.01
CA SER A 91 -20.87 3.99 -5.93
C SER A 91 -19.81 4.03 -7.04
N GLU A 92 -18.58 3.67 -6.70
CA GLU A 92 -17.44 3.76 -7.60
C GLU A 92 -16.37 2.72 -7.25
N LEU A 93 -15.62 2.25 -8.24
CA LEU A 93 -14.43 1.44 -8.02
C LEU A 93 -13.24 2.35 -7.67
N ILE A 94 -12.56 2.06 -6.57
CA ILE A 94 -11.38 2.78 -6.10
C ILE A 94 -10.20 1.83 -6.13
N ASP A 95 -9.10 2.27 -6.76
CA ASP A 95 -7.86 1.51 -6.79
C ASP A 95 -6.87 2.10 -5.82
N TYR A 96 -6.39 1.29 -4.88
CA TYR A 96 -5.28 1.61 -4.01
C TYR A 96 -3.99 0.95 -4.49
N ARG A 97 -2.88 1.65 -4.31
CA ARG A 97 -1.54 1.15 -4.57
C ARG A 97 -0.64 1.48 -3.39
N LEU A 98 -0.08 0.45 -2.79
CA LEU A 98 0.94 0.61 -1.75
C LEU A 98 2.32 0.48 -2.38
N GLN A 99 3.19 1.43 -2.08
CA GLN A 99 4.59 1.42 -2.48
C GLN A 99 5.49 1.54 -1.26
N ALA A 100 6.62 0.85 -1.27
CA ALA A 100 7.72 1.11 -0.36
C ALA A 100 8.69 2.10 -1.02
N VAL A 101 9.18 3.06 -0.24
CA VAL A 101 10.29 3.94 -0.58
C VAL A 101 11.54 3.33 0.03
N LEU A 102 12.48 2.93 -0.82
CA LEU A 102 13.73 2.33 -0.39
C LEU A 102 14.76 3.42 -0.04
N ALA A 103 15.78 3.04 0.72
CA ALA A 103 16.84 3.95 1.20
C ALA A 103 17.67 4.58 0.06
N ASP A 104 17.62 4.02 -1.15
CA ASP A 104 18.22 4.60 -2.36
C ASP A 104 17.29 5.61 -3.08
N GLY A 105 16.10 5.87 -2.52
CA GLY A 105 15.06 6.73 -3.07
C GLY A 105 14.22 6.07 -4.18
N SER A 106 14.50 4.81 -4.54
CA SER A 106 13.67 4.06 -5.48
C SER A 106 12.36 3.64 -4.83
N ARG A 107 11.35 3.33 -5.66
CA ARG A 107 10.02 2.93 -5.21
C ARG A 107 9.70 1.53 -5.68
N GLN A 108 9.36 0.66 -4.73
CA GLN A 108 8.91 -0.69 -4.97
C GLN A 108 7.39 -0.76 -4.84
N VAL A 109 6.69 -1.11 -5.92
CA VAL A 109 5.24 -1.37 -5.84
C VAL A 109 5.00 -2.70 -5.15
N LEU A 110 4.25 -2.69 -4.06
CA LEU A 110 3.99 -3.88 -3.26
C LEU A 110 2.69 -4.56 -3.66
N ILE A 111 1.62 -3.78 -3.81
CA ILE A 111 0.31 -4.31 -4.16
C ILE A 111 -0.58 -3.25 -4.80
N LEU A 112 -1.49 -3.71 -5.66
CA LEU A 112 -2.64 -2.96 -6.13
C LEU A 112 -3.91 -3.68 -5.65
N LYS A 113 -4.87 -2.93 -5.09
CA LYS A 113 -6.13 -3.48 -4.61
C LYS A 113 -7.29 -2.56 -4.99
N SER A 114 -8.27 -3.13 -5.66
CA SER A 114 -9.50 -2.44 -6.03
C SER A 114 -10.60 -2.72 -5.00
N VAL A 115 -11.33 -1.69 -4.60
CA VAL A 115 -12.47 -1.78 -3.68
C VAL A 115 -13.65 -1.01 -4.22
N ASN A 116 -14.86 -1.54 -4.02
CA ASN A 116 -16.08 -0.81 -4.34
C ASN A 116 -16.41 0.14 -3.19
N TYR A 117 -16.38 1.44 -3.47
CA TYR A 117 -17.04 2.42 -2.63
C TYR A 117 -18.54 2.36 -2.91
N THR A 118 -19.32 2.18 -1.87
CA THR A 118 -20.77 2.33 -1.92
C THR A 118 -21.14 3.30 -0.80
N PRO A 119 -21.59 4.52 -1.13
CA PRO A 119 -21.98 5.48 -0.10
C PRO A 119 -23.13 4.88 0.71
N THR A 120 -22.97 4.80 2.01
CA THR A 120 -24.06 4.46 2.93
C THR A 120 -24.98 5.68 3.05
N ALA A 121 -25.77 5.99 2.01
CA ALA A 121 -26.94 6.84 2.17
C ALA A 121 -27.86 6.12 3.17
N ILE A 122 -28.38 6.72 4.24
CA ILE A 122 -29.25 7.89 4.25
C ILE A 122 -28.95 8.71 5.52
N ARG A 123 -28.39 9.93 5.40
CA ARG A 123 -28.71 10.96 6.41
C ARG A 123 -30.18 11.33 6.19
N ARG A 124 -31.10 10.69 6.92
CA ARG A 124 -32.44 11.25 7.07
C ARG A 124 -32.23 12.45 7.96
N THR A 125 -32.16 13.64 7.37
CA THR A 125 -32.42 14.87 8.14
C THR A 125 -33.87 14.77 8.62
N TRP A 126 -34.05 14.23 9.83
CA TRP A 126 -35.32 14.31 10.54
C TRP A 126 -35.51 15.77 10.98
N GLY A 127 -36.60 16.39 10.52
CA GLY A 127 -37.14 17.66 11.03
C GLY A 127 -36.55 18.92 10.37
N SER A 128 -37.30 19.76 9.65
CA SER A 128 -38.67 20.16 9.92
C SER A 128 -39.59 20.07 8.70
N ILE A 129 -40.49 19.09 8.74
CA ILE A 129 -41.87 19.32 8.31
C ILE A 129 -42.43 20.39 9.27
N LYS A 130 -42.59 21.61 8.78
CA LYS A 130 -43.42 22.69 9.37
C LYS A 130 -43.70 23.63 8.19
N ALA A 131 -44.74 23.43 7.38
CA ALA A 131 -46.13 23.60 7.77
C ALA A 131 -46.29 24.80 8.72
N MET A 132 -46.09 26.00 8.19
CA MET A 132 -46.82 27.20 8.56
C MET A 132 -47.36 27.72 7.23
N PHE A 133 -48.62 27.40 6.89
CA PHE A 133 -49.79 28.24 7.20
C PHE A 133 -49.51 29.70 6.89
#